data_AF-A0A6V8IC31-F1
#
_entry.id   AF-A0A6V8IC31-F1
#
_cell.length_a   1.000
_cell.length_b   1.000
_cell.length_c   1.000
_cell.angle_alpha   90.00
_cell.angle_beta   90.00
_cell.angle_gamma   90.00
#
_symmetry.space_group_name_H-M   'P 1'
#
loop_
_entity.id
_entity.type
_entity.pdbx_description
1 polymer ?
#
loop_
_entity_poly.entity_id
_entity_poly.type
_entity_poly.pdbx_seq_one_letter_code
_entity_poly.pdbx_strand_id
1 'polypeptide(L)' 'MARAAIEWSHTMDVQLRHFDRCGLSIKRQARRLGLSERSIYTRRKQLQLDRQKSKKI' A
#
# COMPACT_ATOMS: atom_id res chain seq x y z
N MET A 1 -7.94 -9.89 -20.97
CA MET A 1 -6.78 -8.99 -20.91
C MET A 1 -5.98 -9.28 -19.64
N ALA A 2 -4.83 -9.94 -19.75
CA ALA A 2 -3.95 -10.16 -18.61
C ALA A 2 -3.31 -8.81 -18.22
N ARG A 3 -3.67 -8.27 -17.06
CA ARG A 3 -3.00 -7.09 -16.51
C ARG A 3 -1.58 -7.53 -16.12
N ALA A 4 -0.56 -6.85 -16.66
CA ALA A 4 0.82 -7.06 -16.24
C ALA A 4 0.89 -7.01 -14.70
N ALA A 5 1.51 -8.02 -14.10
CA ALA A 5 1.72 -8.05 -12.66
C ALA A 5 2.60 -6.86 -12.30
N ILE A 6 2.17 -6.06 -11.32
CA ILE A 6 3.02 -5.02 -10.77
C ILE A 6 4.15 -5.72 -10.04
N GLU A 7 5.38 -5.50 -10.50
CA GLU A 7 6.56 -5.94 -9.78
C GLU A 7 6.74 -5.06 -8.54
N TRP A 8 6.34 -5.59 -7.39
CA TRP A 8 6.52 -4.92 -6.12
C TRP A 8 7.97 -5.04 -5.66
N SER A 9 8.69 -3.92 -5.68
CA SER A 9 10.04 -3.87 -5.13
C SER A 9 10.03 -3.63 -3.62
N HIS A 10 11.16 -3.96 -2.98
CA HIS A 10 11.37 -3.69 -1.56
C HIS A 10 11.18 -2.20 -1.21
N THR A 11 11.65 -1.29 -2.07
CA THR A 11 11.53 0.16 -1.86
C THR A 11 10.07 0.62 -1.86
N MET A 12 9.23 0.05 -2.71
CA MET A 12 7.80 0.34 -2.74
C MET A 12 7.09 -0.14 -1.46
N ASP A 13 7.47 -1.30 -0.93
CA ASP A 13 6.91 -1.80 0.33
C ASP A 13 7.31 -0.90 1.53
N VAL A 14 8.54 -0.42 1.55
CA VAL A 14 9.01 0.55 2.57
C VAL A 14 8.22 1.85 2.47
N GLN A 15 7.98 2.35 1.26
CA GLN A 15 7.15 3.54 1.04
C GLN A 15 5.71 3.33 1.51
N LEU A 16 5.09 2.17 1.21
CA LEU A 16 3.74 1.85 1.70
C LEU A 16 3.66 1.84 3.23
N ARG A 17 4.67 1.27 3.91
CA ARG A 17 4.78 1.28 5.38
C ARG A 17 4.96 2.69 5.92
N HIS A 18 5.75 3.53 5.25
CA HIS A 18 5.94 4.92 5.64
C HIS A 18 4.64 5.71 5.47
N PHE A 19 3.97 5.60 4.33
CA PHE A 19 2.70 6.26 4.08
C PHE A 19 1.60 5.82 5.05
N ASP A 20 1.57 4.54 5.42
CA ASP A 20 0.65 4.03 6.43
C ASP A 20 0.87 4.66 7.80
N ARG A 21 2.13 4.71 8.26
CA ARG A 21 2.52 5.36 9.52
C ARG A 21 2.17 6.86 9.53
N CYS A 22 2.34 7.54 8.40
CA CYS A 22 1.95 8.93 8.23
C CYS A 22 0.43 9.13 8.07
N GLY A 23 -0.37 8.06 8.05
CA GLY A 23 -1.82 8.13 7.96
C GLY A 23 -2.37 8.53 6.57
N LEU A 24 -1.57 8.39 5.50
CA LEU A 24 -2.04 8.72 4.16
C LEU A 24 -3.15 7.77 3.71
N SER A 25 -4.17 8.30 3.05
CA SER A 25 -5.23 7.50 2.44
C SER A 25 -4.71 6.68 1.24
N ILE A 26 -5.39 5.57 0.94
CA ILE A 26 -5.06 4.68 -0.20
C ILE A 26 -5.05 5.48 -1.51
N LYS A 27 -6.03 6.37 -1.73
CA LYS A 27 -6.09 7.28 -2.89
C LYS A 27 -4.83 8.14 -3.04
N ARG A 28 -4.31 8.67 -1.93
CA ARG A 28 -3.10 9.50 -1.95
C ARG A 28 -1.83 8.67 -2.19
N GLN A 29 -1.78 7.46 -1.64
CA GLN A 29 -0.69 6.50 -1.89
C GLN A 29 -0.65 6.09 -3.38
N ALA A 30 -1.82 5.76 -3.95
CA ALA A 30 -1.98 5.41 -5.36
C ALA A 30 -1.48 6.52 -6.29
N ARG A 31 -1.90 7.77 -6.03
CA ARG A 31 -1.44 8.94 -6.80
C ARG A 31 0.07 9.14 -6.70
N ARG A 32 0.68 8.95 -5.53
CA ARG A 32 2.13 9.12 -5.32
C ARG A 32 2.97 8.02 -5.98
N LEU A 33 2.45 6.79 -6.01
CA LEU A 33 3.15 5.65 -6.59
C LEU A 33 2.81 5.45 -8.07
N GLY A 34 1.88 6.23 -8.64
CA GLY A 34 1.41 6.05 -10.02
C GLY A 34 0.66 4.73 -10.25
N LEU A 35 0.08 4.16 -9.20
CA LEU A 35 -0.58 2.85 -9.24
C LEU A 35 -2.10 2.98 -9.03
N SER A 36 -2.83 1.91 -9.36
CA SER A 36 -4.26 1.85 -9.05
C SER A 36 -4.50 1.70 -7.55
N GLU A 37 -5.58 2.30 -7.04
CA GLU A 37 -5.99 2.17 -5.64
C GLU A 37 -6.19 0.70 -5.24
N ARG A 38 -6.72 -0.13 -6.16
CA ARG A 38 -6.91 -1.56 -5.93
C ARG A 38 -5.59 -2.29 -5.72
N SER A 39 -4.56 -1.96 -6.50
CA SER A 39 -3.21 -2.53 -6.33
C SER A 39 -2.62 -2.17 -4.97
N ILE A 40 -2.76 -0.90 -4.55
CA ILE A 40 -2.34 -0.45 -3.23
C ILE A 40 -3.10 -1.21 -2.13
N TYR A 41 -4.43 -1.31 -2.25
CA TYR A 41 -5.26 -2.01 -1.28
C TYR A 41 -4.84 -3.49 -1.12
N THR A 42 -4.71 -4.22 -2.23
CA THR A 42 -4.29 -5.62 -2.22
C THR A 42 -2.90 -5.78 -1.59
N ARG A 43 -1.93 -4.92 -1.96
CA ARG A 43 -0.58 -4.99 -1.40
C ARG A 43 -0.54 -4.66 0.09
N ARG A 44 -1.27 -3.63 0.54
CA ARG A 44 -1.39 -3.28 1.96
C ARG A 44 -1.96 -4.43 2.79
N LYS A 45 -2.94 -5.16 2.26
CA LYS A 45 -3.52 -6.34 2.90
C LYS A 45 -2.49 -7.49 3.00
N GLN A 46 -1.69 -7.73 1.96
CA GLN A 46 -0.59 -8.70 1.99
C GLN A 46 0.48 -8.33 3.02
N LEU A 47 0.80 -7.03 3.15
CA LEU A 47 1.74 -6.50 4.12
C LEU A 47 1.14 -6.34 5.54
N GLN A 48 -0.15 -6.66 5.71
CA GLN A 48 -0.91 -6.55 6.97
C GLN A 48 -0.87 -5.15 7.62
N LEU A 49 -0.84 -4.09 6.80
CA LEU A 49 -0.80 -2.70 7.26
C LEU A 49 -2.16 -2.20 7.77
N ASP A 50 -3.23 -2.90 7.45
CA ASP A 50 -4.58 -2.66 7.99
C ASP A 50 -4.72 -3.13 9.44
N ARG A 51 -4.06 -4.23 9.81
CA ARG A 51 -4.14 -4.83 11.16
C ARG A 51 -3.43 -4.03 12.25
N GLN A 52 -2.37 -3.29 11.93
CA GLN A 52 -1.60 -2.54 12.93
C GLN A 52 -2.38 -1.38 13.58
N LYS A 53 -3.42 -0.84 12.91
CA LYS A 53 -4.26 0.20 13.53
C LYS A 53 -5.12 -0.31 14.69
N SER A 54 -5.31 -1.63 14.81
CA SER A 54 -6.12 -2.24 15.88
C SER A 54 -5.35 -2.49 17.18
N LYS A 55 -4.02 -2.27 17.22
CA LYS A 55 -3.20 -2.40 18.44
C LYS A 55 -2.72 -1.04 18.97
N LYS A 56 -3.63 -0.06 19.04
CA LYS A 56 -3.47 1.01 20.04
C LYS A 56 -4.26 0.58 21.27
N ILE A 57 -3.56 -0.10 22.18
CA ILE A 57 -3.96 -0.28 23.58
C ILE A 57 -3.65 1.03 24.29
#